data_AF-A0A1S9D023-F1
#
_entry.id   AF-A0A1S9D023-F1
#
_cell.length_a   1.000
_cell.length_b   1.000
_cell.length_c   1.000
_cell.angle_alpha   90.00
_cell.angle_beta   90.00
_cell.angle_gamma   90.00
#
_symmetry.space_group_name_H-M   'P 1'
#
loop_
_entity.id
_entity.type
_entity.pdbx_description
1 polymer ?
#
loop_
_entity_poly.entity_id
_entity_poly.type
_entity_poly.pdbx_seq_one_letter_code
_entity_poly.pdbx_strand_id
1 'polypeptide(L)'
;MTWIFPDGPRNTLPLDALYSKINGAHDTRINNYSAARDSVTDFNGNSRAVQGGCGFASDVTAPGQCLTLGAATPANPAIYDHGISQGASEALDFETLWAQTVRPFNVPQGDATAVSAGATVFVNNCASCHGGAKWTKSQVFYLNNPALTKAFVVGDLPRDPLLTVTANQVVEYNGGGAPPSGVDTGTLRFLEDIGTFLTGGASDAIEIRGAGGAIGQQALGTLGFNVPSVLSVNFHAPYFHDGAAQTLEEVFATHQLPGGGTIQGLAGASNLLVFLRSIDGRTAIFESDGDIFKDPTVNLP
;
A
#
# COMPACT_ATOMS: atom_id res chain seq x y z
N MET A 1 14.11 1.79 -4.18
CA MET A 1 14.29 2.86 -5.19
C MET A 1 13.13 3.82 -5.05
N THR A 2 13.41 5.12 -4.97
CA THR A 2 12.39 6.17 -4.85
C THR A 2 12.07 6.77 -6.21
N TRP A 3 10.78 6.75 -6.57
CA TRP A 3 10.21 7.23 -7.82
C TRP A 3 9.52 8.57 -7.60
N ILE A 4 9.51 9.42 -8.63
CA ILE A 4 8.76 10.68 -8.61
C ILE A 4 7.36 10.42 -9.17
N PHE A 5 6.35 10.43 -8.31
CA PHE A 5 4.95 10.34 -8.72
C PHE A 5 4.22 11.69 -8.57
N PRO A 6 3.03 11.87 -9.17
CA PRO A 6 2.23 13.09 -8.99
C PRO A 6 1.85 13.38 -7.53
N ASP A 7 1.74 12.35 -6.70
CA ASP A 7 1.53 12.40 -5.24
C ASP A 7 2.80 12.76 -4.44
N GLY A 8 3.97 12.72 -5.06
CA GLY A 8 5.27 12.99 -4.45
C GLY A 8 6.25 11.83 -4.63
N PRO A 9 7.51 11.97 -4.16
CA PRO A 9 8.48 10.89 -4.17
C PRO A 9 8.02 9.69 -3.34
N ARG A 10 8.02 8.48 -3.93
CA ARG A 10 7.67 7.22 -3.26
C ARG A 10 8.66 6.11 -3.54
N ASN A 11 9.13 5.47 -2.48
CA ASN A 11 9.93 4.26 -2.53
C ASN A 11 9.08 3.09 -3.05
N THR A 12 9.76 2.16 -3.69
CA THR A 12 9.14 0.94 -4.22
C THR A 12 8.72 0.04 -3.06
N LEU A 13 7.48 -0.44 -3.10
CA LEU A 13 7.02 -1.46 -2.17
C LEU A 13 7.27 -2.85 -2.76
N PRO A 14 7.63 -3.85 -1.94
CA PRO A 14 7.82 -5.21 -2.41
C PRO A 14 6.49 -5.84 -2.84
N LEU A 15 6.57 -6.79 -3.78
CA LEU A 15 5.40 -7.48 -4.35
C LEU A 15 5.09 -8.82 -3.64
N ASP A 16 5.96 -9.29 -2.75
CA ASP A 16 5.81 -10.57 -2.06
C ASP A 16 4.57 -10.66 -1.16
N ALA A 17 4.10 -9.53 -0.67
CA ALA A 17 2.85 -9.38 0.07
C ALA A 17 1.80 -8.53 -0.67
N LEU A 18 1.96 -8.33 -1.99
CA LEU A 18 0.94 -7.64 -2.78
C LEU A 18 -0.40 -8.38 -2.69
N TYR A 19 -0.38 -9.68 -2.99
CA TYR A 19 -1.50 -10.58 -2.83
C TYR A 19 -1.27 -11.53 -1.65
N SER A 20 -2.34 -11.83 -0.93
CA SER A 20 -2.34 -12.81 0.16
C SER A 20 -1.97 -14.20 -0.34
N LYS A 21 -1.03 -14.84 0.37
CA LYS A 21 -0.64 -16.24 0.10
C LYS A 21 -1.51 -17.26 0.83
N ILE A 22 -2.42 -16.76 1.68
CA ILE A 22 -3.33 -17.57 2.50
C ILE A 22 -4.75 -17.43 1.98
N ASN A 23 -5.21 -16.19 1.79
CA ASN A 23 -6.59 -15.88 1.36
C ASN A 23 -6.73 -15.90 -0.17
N GLY A 24 -5.64 -15.79 -0.93
CA GLY A 24 -5.65 -15.81 -2.39
C GLY A 24 -5.82 -14.44 -3.04
N ALA A 25 -6.05 -14.44 -4.37
CA ALA A 25 -5.91 -13.25 -5.22
C ALA A 25 -6.94 -12.13 -4.99
N HIS A 26 -8.09 -12.43 -4.38
CA HIS A 26 -9.09 -11.43 -4.03
C HIS A 26 -8.62 -10.54 -2.86
N ASP A 27 -7.64 -11.01 -2.10
CA ASP A 27 -7.05 -10.28 -0.99
C ASP A 27 -5.73 -9.63 -1.45
N THR A 28 -5.86 -8.43 -2.01
CA THR A 28 -4.74 -7.58 -2.45
C THR A 28 -4.61 -6.35 -1.57
N ARG A 29 -3.38 -5.90 -1.30
CA ARG A 29 -3.13 -4.61 -0.65
C ARG A 29 -3.25 -3.47 -1.65
N ILE A 30 -3.28 -2.25 -1.13
CA ILE A 30 -3.13 -1.02 -1.94
C ILE A 30 -1.65 -0.87 -2.32
N ASN A 31 -1.38 -0.46 -3.57
CA ASN A 31 -0.09 -0.66 -4.25
C ASN A 31 0.91 0.46 -4.11
N ASN A 32 0.54 1.56 -3.46
CA ASN A 32 1.45 2.65 -3.15
C ASN A 32 1.26 3.15 -1.72
N TYR A 33 2.21 3.96 -1.26
CA TYR A 33 2.16 4.61 0.05
C TYR A 33 1.04 5.66 0.15
N SER A 34 0.57 6.26 -0.95
CA SER A 34 -0.45 7.33 -0.86
C SER A 34 -1.89 6.83 -0.83
N ALA A 35 -2.12 5.51 -0.79
CA ALA A 35 -3.44 4.90 -0.91
C ALA A 35 -4.24 5.33 -2.17
N ALA A 36 -3.57 5.41 -3.31
CA ALA A 36 -4.15 5.92 -4.56
C ALA A 36 -4.22 4.88 -5.69
N ARG A 37 -3.72 3.67 -5.48
CA ARG A 37 -3.64 2.62 -6.51
C ARG A 37 -4.02 1.27 -5.97
N ASP A 38 -5.09 0.69 -6.45
CA ASP A 38 -5.64 -0.59 -5.98
C ASP A 38 -5.22 -1.79 -6.82
N SER A 39 -4.59 -1.57 -7.98
CA SER A 39 -4.23 -2.66 -8.88
C SER A 39 -2.88 -2.42 -9.58
N VAL A 40 -2.35 -3.48 -10.20
CA VAL A 40 -1.16 -3.36 -11.06
C VAL A 40 -1.50 -2.44 -12.23
N THR A 41 -2.75 -2.46 -12.69
CA THR A 41 -3.25 -1.67 -13.81
C THR A 41 -2.94 -0.18 -13.70
N ASP A 42 -3.05 0.37 -12.49
CA ASP A 42 -2.88 1.79 -12.22
C ASP A 42 -1.47 2.31 -12.55
N PHE A 43 -0.50 1.40 -12.68
CA PHE A 43 0.87 1.73 -13.08
C PHE A 43 1.04 1.82 -14.60
N ASN A 44 0.00 1.60 -15.43
CA ASN A 44 0.11 1.66 -16.89
C ASN A 44 0.58 3.05 -17.36
N GLY A 45 0.05 4.10 -16.70
CA GLY A 45 0.50 5.47 -16.92
C GLY A 45 1.98 5.66 -16.64
N ASN A 46 2.51 5.01 -15.59
CA ASN A 46 3.94 5.05 -15.27
C ASN A 46 4.79 4.26 -16.28
N SER A 47 4.34 3.08 -16.69
CA SER A 47 5.04 2.30 -17.72
C SER A 47 5.14 3.06 -19.05
N ARG A 48 4.17 3.93 -19.34
CA ARG A 48 4.18 4.80 -20.52
C ARG A 48 5.03 6.06 -20.33
N ALA A 49 4.70 6.86 -19.32
CA ALA A 49 5.23 8.21 -19.17
C ALA A 49 6.62 8.25 -18.53
N VAL A 50 6.98 7.25 -17.72
CA VAL A 50 8.26 7.20 -16.99
C VAL A 50 9.22 6.20 -17.62
N GLN A 51 8.74 4.98 -17.91
CA GLN A 51 9.60 3.93 -18.46
C GLN A 51 9.75 4.01 -19.99
N GLY A 52 8.99 4.87 -20.67
CA GLY A 52 9.07 5.10 -22.11
C GLY A 52 8.48 3.98 -22.97
N GLY A 53 7.77 3.02 -22.37
CA GLY A 53 7.10 1.93 -23.08
C GLY A 53 5.73 2.33 -23.64
N CYS A 54 5.07 1.39 -24.31
CA CYS A 54 3.67 1.57 -24.72
C CYS A 54 2.69 1.28 -23.57
N GLY A 55 3.14 0.74 -22.43
CA GLY A 55 2.29 0.29 -21.33
C GLY A 55 1.76 -1.14 -21.53
N PHE A 56 1.30 -1.78 -20.46
CA PHE A 56 0.81 -3.16 -20.47
C PHE A 56 -0.67 -3.27 -20.87
N ALA A 57 -1.36 -2.15 -21.18
CA ALA A 57 -2.77 -2.18 -21.58
C ALA A 57 -3.05 -1.44 -22.91
N SER A 58 -2.07 -1.40 -23.82
CA SER A 58 -2.18 -0.70 -25.11
C SER A 58 -2.42 -1.62 -26.31
N ASP A 59 -2.22 -2.92 -26.13
CA ASP A 59 -2.30 -3.89 -27.24
C ASP A 59 -3.74 -4.23 -27.67
N VAL A 60 -4.76 -3.91 -26.86
CA VAL A 60 -6.17 -4.20 -27.21
C VAL A 60 -6.75 -3.26 -28.26
N THR A 61 -6.28 -2.00 -28.31
CA THR A 61 -6.78 -1.02 -29.28
C THR A 61 -5.85 -0.87 -30.50
N ALA A 62 -4.60 -1.37 -30.41
CA ALA A 62 -3.63 -1.35 -31.49
C ALA A 62 -2.65 -2.55 -31.43
N PRO A 63 -3.12 -3.79 -31.71
CA PRO A 63 -2.31 -5.00 -31.58
C PRO A 63 -0.98 -4.96 -32.36
N GLY A 64 0.11 -5.32 -31.70
CA GLY A 64 1.46 -5.40 -32.29
C GLY A 64 2.13 -4.06 -32.59
N GLN A 65 1.47 -2.93 -32.27
CA GLN A 65 1.99 -1.60 -32.60
C GLN A 65 2.95 -1.05 -31.54
N CYS A 66 3.07 -1.71 -30.38
CA CYS A 66 3.92 -1.26 -29.28
C CYS A 66 5.37 -0.98 -29.70
N LEU A 67 5.97 -1.88 -30.51
CA LEU A 67 7.36 -1.75 -30.98
C LEU A 67 7.54 -0.61 -31.99
N THR A 68 6.50 -0.27 -32.75
CA THR A 68 6.55 0.74 -33.81
C THR A 68 6.19 2.13 -33.30
N LEU A 69 5.15 2.22 -32.45
CA LEU A 69 4.60 3.49 -31.98
C LEU A 69 5.08 3.85 -30.57
N GLY A 70 5.61 2.89 -29.80
CA GLY A 70 6.05 3.12 -28.42
C GLY A 70 4.95 3.77 -27.58
N ALA A 71 5.28 4.84 -26.87
CA ALA A 71 4.33 5.62 -26.05
C ALA A 71 3.15 6.20 -26.86
N ALA A 72 3.25 6.35 -28.18
CA ALA A 72 2.16 6.83 -29.04
C ALA A 72 1.10 5.76 -29.32
N THR A 73 1.33 4.50 -28.93
CA THR A 73 0.31 3.44 -28.99
C THR A 73 -0.89 3.85 -28.11
N PRO A 74 -2.13 3.84 -28.64
CA PRO A 74 -3.31 4.13 -27.84
C PRO A 74 -3.44 3.15 -26.67
N ALA A 75 -3.67 3.66 -25.46
CA ALA A 75 -3.98 2.82 -24.30
C ALA A 75 -5.49 2.50 -24.28
N ASN A 76 -5.88 1.38 -23.68
CA ASN A 76 -7.27 1.10 -23.40
C ASN A 76 -7.84 2.18 -22.46
N PRO A 77 -8.95 2.87 -22.82
CA PRO A 77 -9.50 3.99 -22.04
C PRO A 77 -10.08 3.57 -20.68
N ALA A 78 -10.34 2.27 -20.46
CA ALA A 78 -10.79 1.74 -19.17
C ALA A 78 -9.66 1.63 -18.13
N ILE A 79 -8.44 2.05 -18.49
CA ILE A 79 -7.23 1.97 -17.67
C ILE A 79 -6.92 3.32 -17.07
N TYR A 80 -7.22 3.45 -15.80
CA TYR A 80 -6.97 4.61 -14.94
C TYR A 80 -6.91 4.11 -13.49
N ASP A 81 -6.44 4.96 -12.56
CA ASP A 81 -6.41 4.61 -11.14
C ASP A 81 -7.79 4.13 -10.67
N HIS A 82 -7.90 2.91 -10.15
CA HIS A 82 -9.17 2.24 -9.75
C HIS A 82 -10.04 1.70 -10.89
N GLY A 83 -9.49 1.59 -12.10
CA GLY A 83 -10.14 1.01 -13.28
C GLY A 83 -10.17 -0.52 -13.28
N ILE A 84 -10.28 -1.11 -14.48
CA ILE A 84 -10.29 -2.58 -14.62
C ILE A 84 -8.92 -3.20 -14.30
N SER A 85 -8.88 -4.22 -13.46
CA SER A 85 -7.64 -4.87 -13.00
C SER A 85 -7.15 -6.03 -13.89
N GLN A 86 -8.01 -6.52 -14.79
CA GLN A 86 -7.77 -7.63 -15.73
C GLN A 86 -8.68 -7.51 -16.97
N GLY A 87 -8.39 -8.29 -18.00
CA GLY A 87 -9.16 -8.44 -19.24
C GLY A 87 -8.91 -7.35 -20.28
N ALA A 88 -7.95 -6.46 -20.02
CA ALA A 88 -7.67 -5.31 -20.88
C ALA A 88 -6.53 -5.52 -21.88
N SER A 89 -5.73 -6.57 -21.72
CA SER A 89 -4.74 -7.10 -22.68
C SER A 89 -4.12 -8.39 -22.12
N GLU A 90 -3.48 -9.20 -22.97
CA GLU A 90 -2.70 -10.38 -22.50
C GLU A 90 -1.53 -9.97 -21.60
N ALA A 91 -0.87 -8.84 -21.88
CA ALA A 91 0.26 -8.36 -21.09
C ALA A 91 -0.17 -7.94 -19.68
N LEU A 92 -1.32 -7.27 -19.55
CA LEU A 92 -1.90 -6.90 -18.26
C LEU A 92 -2.26 -8.16 -17.47
N ASP A 93 -2.96 -9.10 -18.11
CA ASP A 93 -3.40 -10.33 -17.45
C ASP A 93 -2.20 -11.16 -16.97
N PHE A 94 -1.14 -11.24 -17.80
CA PHE A 94 0.11 -11.86 -17.42
C PHE A 94 0.75 -11.18 -16.20
N GLU A 95 0.87 -9.85 -16.20
CA GLU A 95 1.50 -9.13 -15.08
C GLU A 95 0.69 -9.27 -13.79
N THR A 96 -0.64 -9.15 -13.87
CA THR A 96 -1.54 -9.31 -12.72
C THR A 96 -1.45 -10.74 -12.15
N LEU A 97 -1.43 -11.77 -13.00
CA LEU A 97 -1.27 -13.17 -12.54
C LEU A 97 0.14 -13.44 -12.01
N TRP A 98 1.19 -12.95 -12.68
CA TRP A 98 2.57 -13.11 -12.24
C TRP A 98 2.79 -12.49 -10.86
N ALA A 99 2.26 -11.28 -10.63
CA ALA A 99 2.36 -10.59 -9.35
C ALA A 99 1.75 -11.40 -8.18
N GLN A 100 0.71 -12.21 -8.44
CA GLN A 100 0.14 -13.13 -7.45
C GLN A 100 1.11 -14.25 -7.05
N THR A 101 2.04 -14.62 -7.94
CA THR A 101 3.02 -15.70 -7.71
C THR A 101 4.30 -15.27 -7.00
N VAL A 102 4.55 -13.96 -6.86
CA VAL A 102 5.76 -13.46 -6.19
C VAL A 102 5.76 -13.93 -4.75
N ARG A 103 6.78 -14.72 -4.37
CA ARG A 103 6.89 -15.34 -3.06
C ARG A 103 7.65 -14.46 -2.06
N PRO A 104 7.35 -14.56 -0.76
CA PRO A 104 8.22 -14.02 0.28
C PRO A 104 9.57 -14.71 0.31
N PHE A 105 10.57 -14.02 0.89
CA PHE A 105 11.86 -14.62 1.17
C PHE A 105 11.73 -15.65 2.29
N ASN A 106 12.49 -16.74 2.22
CA ASN A 106 12.70 -17.60 3.39
C ASN A 106 13.79 -16.97 4.24
N VAL A 107 13.45 -16.49 5.43
CA VAL A 107 14.39 -15.72 6.24
C VAL A 107 15.04 -16.60 7.32
N PRO A 108 16.32 -16.36 7.66
CA PRO A 108 16.96 -17.00 8.80
C PRO A 108 16.16 -16.76 10.08
N GLN A 109 15.96 -17.83 10.85
CA GLN A 109 15.27 -17.72 12.13
C GLN A 109 16.27 -17.28 13.19
N GLY A 110 15.89 -16.31 14.01
CA GLY A 110 16.69 -15.83 15.14
C GLY A 110 16.66 -16.78 16.34
N ASP A 111 17.18 -16.34 17.48
CA ASP A 111 17.03 -17.05 18.74
C ASP A 111 15.54 -17.23 19.08
N ALA A 112 15.11 -18.48 19.31
CA ALA A 112 13.70 -18.80 19.49
C ALA A 112 13.05 -18.08 20.69
N THR A 113 13.81 -17.85 21.77
CA THR A 113 13.31 -17.13 22.95
C THR A 113 13.09 -15.66 22.63
N ALA A 114 14.06 -15.02 21.97
CA ALA A 114 13.95 -13.63 21.53
C ALA A 114 12.86 -13.44 20.48
N VAL A 115 12.72 -14.35 19.52
CA VAL A 115 11.62 -14.35 18.52
C VAL A 115 10.27 -14.44 19.23
N SER A 116 10.10 -15.38 20.16
CA SER A 116 8.85 -15.51 20.91
C SER A 116 8.55 -14.28 21.77
N ALA A 117 9.55 -13.71 22.43
CA ALA A 117 9.37 -12.49 23.22
C ALA A 117 9.04 -11.28 22.34
N GLY A 118 9.66 -11.17 21.16
CA GLY A 118 9.41 -10.11 20.19
C GLY A 118 8.03 -10.21 19.54
N ALA A 119 7.54 -11.43 19.30
CA ALA A 119 6.17 -11.68 18.83
C ALA A 119 5.13 -11.11 19.82
N THR A 120 5.34 -11.27 21.13
CA THR A 120 4.49 -10.66 22.16
C THR A 120 4.49 -9.14 22.09
N VAL A 121 5.65 -8.51 21.88
CA VAL A 121 5.74 -7.05 21.68
C VAL A 121 5.00 -6.64 20.40
N PHE A 122 5.15 -7.40 19.32
CA PHE A 122 4.51 -7.13 18.03
C PHE A 122 2.98 -7.17 18.13
N VAL A 123 2.41 -8.20 18.76
CA VAL A 123 0.95 -8.31 18.96
C VAL A 123 0.39 -7.09 19.66
N ASN A 124 1.06 -6.63 20.73
CA ASN A 124 0.55 -5.55 21.56
C ASN A 124 0.71 -4.15 20.95
N ASN A 125 1.61 -3.97 19.97
CA ASN A 125 2.01 -2.63 19.52
C ASN A 125 1.97 -2.43 17.99
N CYS A 126 1.95 -3.51 17.21
CA CYS A 126 2.16 -3.45 15.76
C CYS A 126 1.09 -4.20 14.96
N ALA A 127 0.48 -5.25 15.52
CA ALA A 127 -0.40 -6.15 14.78
C ALA A 127 -1.66 -5.48 14.20
N SER A 128 -2.22 -4.48 14.87
CA SER A 128 -3.37 -3.72 14.34
C SER A 128 -3.09 -3.17 12.93
N CYS A 129 -1.89 -2.67 12.69
CA CYS A 129 -1.46 -2.15 11.39
C CYS A 129 -0.76 -3.20 10.50
N HIS A 130 0.09 -4.05 11.10
CA HIS A 130 1.02 -4.93 10.38
C HIS A 130 0.69 -6.44 10.50
N GLY A 131 -0.49 -6.78 11.00
CA GLY A 131 -1.01 -8.15 11.04
C GLY A 131 -1.65 -8.59 9.72
N GLY A 132 -2.47 -9.63 9.81
CA GLY A 132 -3.20 -10.24 8.71
C GLY A 132 -2.34 -11.09 7.78
N ALA A 133 -3.00 -11.75 6.84
CA ALA A 133 -2.37 -12.68 5.90
C ALA A 133 -1.33 -12.03 4.96
N LYS A 134 -1.31 -10.70 4.88
CA LYS A 134 -0.36 -9.91 4.10
C LYS A 134 0.65 -9.17 4.99
N TRP A 135 0.64 -9.35 6.30
CA TRP A 135 1.44 -8.56 7.25
C TRP A 135 1.24 -7.04 7.10
N THR A 136 0.02 -6.65 6.75
CA THR A 136 -0.52 -5.29 6.69
C THR A 136 -2.04 -5.36 6.72
N LYS A 137 -2.67 -4.38 7.39
CA LYS A 137 -4.11 -4.13 7.30
C LYS A 137 -4.55 -3.58 5.94
N SER A 138 -3.60 -3.10 5.13
CA SER A 138 -3.86 -2.52 3.81
C SER A 138 -4.56 -3.53 2.92
N GLN A 139 -5.68 -3.10 2.34
CA GLN A 139 -6.49 -3.92 1.49
C GLN A 139 -7.33 -3.10 0.52
N VAL A 140 -7.50 -3.66 -0.67
CA VAL A 140 -8.56 -3.28 -1.61
C VAL A 140 -9.81 -4.07 -1.27
N PHE A 141 -10.84 -3.37 -0.77
CA PHE A 141 -12.15 -3.96 -0.49
C PHE A 141 -13.08 -3.93 -1.71
N TYR A 142 -12.88 -2.96 -2.59
CA TYR A 142 -13.71 -2.75 -3.78
C TYR A 142 -12.83 -2.84 -5.04
N LEU A 143 -12.54 -4.07 -5.48
CA LEU A 143 -11.78 -4.29 -6.71
C LEU A 143 -12.59 -3.82 -7.93
N ASN A 144 -11.93 -3.19 -8.90
CA ASN A 144 -12.56 -2.61 -10.11
C ASN A 144 -13.67 -1.64 -9.74
N ASN A 145 -13.37 -0.68 -8.86
CA ASN A 145 -14.36 0.12 -8.17
C ASN A 145 -15.44 0.64 -9.15
N PRO A 146 -16.66 0.05 -9.15
CA PRO A 146 -17.71 0.45 -10.09
C PRO A 146 -18.28 1.83 -9.76
N ALA A 147 -17.72 2.52 -8.75
CA ALA A 147 -18.00 3.90 -8.40
C ALA A 147 -17.45 4.93 -9.39
N LEU A 148 -16.48 4.56 -10.24
CA LEU A 148 -15.71 5.53 -11.03
C LEU A 148 -15.69 5.14 -12.51
N THR A 149 -15.99 6.10 -13.38
CA THR A 149 -15.78 5.96 -14.84
C THR A 149 -14.42 6.52 -15.30
N LYS A 150 -13.67 7.14 -14.36
CA LYS A 150 -12.39 7.84 -14.54
C LYS A 150 -11.74 8.09 -13.17
N ALA A 151 -10.46 8.46 -13.14
CA ALA A 151 -9.70 8.68 -11.90
C ALA A 151 -10.28 9.80 -10.99
N PHE A 152 -10.04 9.71 -9.67
CA PHE A 152 -10.52 10.67 -8.64
C PHE A 152 -10.20 12.14 -8.92
N VAL A 153 -9.11 12.44 -9.62
CA VAL A 153 -8.71 13.82 -9.96
C VAL A 153 -9.66 14.47 -10.97
N VAL A 154 -10.59 13.72 -11.57
CA VAL A 154 -11.54 14.22 -12.58
C VAL A 154 -12.93 14.50 -11.98
N GLY A 155 -12.99 14.97 -10.73
CA GLY A 155 -14.19 15.58 -10.13
C GLY A 155 -15.36 14.65 -9.83
N ASP A 156 -15.14 13.33 -9.88
CA ASP A 156 -16.17 12.35 -9.49
C ASP A 156 -16.09 12.09 -7.98
N LEU A 157 -17.25 12.01 -7.34
CA LEU A 157 -17.37 11.64 -5.93
C LEU A 157 -17.29 10.12 -5.76
N PRO A 158 -16.79 9.61 -4.62
CA PRO A 158 -16.97 8.21 -4.26
C PRO A 158 -18.47 7.85 -4.30
N ARG A 159 -18.82 6.74 -4.96
CA ARG A 159 -20.21 6.24 -4.97
C ARG A 159 -20.63 5.72 -3.61
N ASP A 160 -19.67 5.21 -2.84
CA ASP A 160 -19.87 4.85 -1.44
C ASP A 160 -19.72 6.10 -0.57
N PRO A 161 -20.81 6.62 0.01
CA PRO A 161 -20.77 7.83 0.84
C PRO A 161 -20.00 7.62 2.15
N LEU A 162 -19.65 6.38 2.50
CA LEU A 162 -18.87 6.05 3.70
C LEU A 162 -17.36 6.10 3.44
N LEU A 163 -16.92 6.26 2.19
CA LEU A 163 -15.50 6.46 1.86
C LEU A 163 -15.13 7.94 1.90
N THR A 164 -14.17 8.28 2.76
CA THR A 164 -13.53 9.59 2.75
C THR A 164 -12.38 9.60 1.76
N VAL A 165 -12.47 10.46 0.76
CA VAL A 165 -11.41 10.67 -0.24
C VAL A 165 -10.95 12.13 -0.18
N THR A 166 -9.63 12.31 -0.11
CA THR A 166 -8.99 13.64 -0.14
C THR A 166 -8.00 13.67 -1.29
N ALA A 167 -8.14 14.63 -2.20
CA ALA A 167 -7.42 14.67 -3.47
C ALA A 167 -7.61 13.34 -4.25
N ASN A 168 -6.56 12.53 -4.39
CA ASN A 168 -6.60 11.20 -5.01
C ASN A 168 -6.30 10.07 -4.01
N GLN A 169 -6.43 10.31 -2.71
CA GLN A 169 -6.16 9.32 -1.67
C GLN A 169 -7.46 8.86 -1.02
N VAL A 170 -7.62 7.55 -0.88
CA VAL A 170 -8.64 6.98 0.00
C VAL A 170 -8.11 7.06 1.43
N VAL A 171 -8.76 7.84 2.28
CA VAL A 171 -8.29 8.14 3.64
C VAL A 171 -8.83 7.11 4.64
N GLU A 172 -10.14 6.89 4.62
CA GLU A 172 -10.84 5.97 5.52
C GLU A 172 -12.16 5.49 4.92
N TYR A 173 -12.62 4.34 5.40
CA TYR A 173 -14.01 3.93 5.39
C TYR A 173 -14.61 4.21 6.77
N ASN A 174 -15.74 4.91 6.82
CA ASN A 174 -16.39 5.32 8.05
C ASN A 174 -17.87 4.93 8.05
N GLY A 175 -18.16 3.72 8.56
CA GLY A 175 -19.53 3.22 8.72
C GLY A 175 -20.30 3.83 9.89
N GLY A 176 -19.69 4.74 10.68
CA GLY A 176 -20.23 5.27 11.93
C GLY A 176 -21.18 6.47 11.81
N GLY A 177 -21.52 6.92 10.60
CA GLY A 177 -22.49 7.98 10.33
C GLY A 177 -23.94 7.47 10.28
N ALA A 178 -24.91 8.30 10.66
CA ALA A 178 -26.33 7.91 10.69
C ALA A 178 -26.86 7.40 9.32
N PRO A 179 -27.87 6.50 9.30
CA PRO A 179 -28.26 5.70 8.12
C PRO A 179 -28.77 6.54 6.92
N PRO A 180 -28.77 5.99 5.69
CA PRO A 180 -29.39 4.69 5.40
C PRO A 180 -28.36 3.58 5.14
N SER A 181 -28.52 2.43 5.80
CA SER A 181 -28.08 1.11 5.31
C SER A 181 -26.59 0.88 4.98
N GLY A 182 -25.66 1.09 5.91
CA GLY A 182 -24.37 0.39 5.85
C GLY A 182 -24.52 -1.09 6.24
N VAL A 183 -23.88 -2.01 5.52
CA VAL A 183 -23.80 -3.44 5.91
C VAL A 183 -22.77 -3.62 7.04
N ASP A 184 -21.78 -2.72 7.11
CA ASP A 184 -20.70 -2.71 8.10
C ASP A 184 -20.73 -1.43 8.94
N THR A 185 -20.62 -1.56 10.26
CA THR A 185 -20.64 -0.44 11.22
C THR A 185 -19.24 0.00 11.67
N GLY A 186 -18.19 -0.65 11.16
CA GLY A 186 -16.80 -0.39 11.52
C GLY A 186 -16.21 0.83 10.81
N THR A 187 -15.10 1.33 11.37
CA THR A 187 -14.24 2.34 10.73
C THR A 187 -12.90 1.69 10.43
N LEU A 188 -12.42 1.86 9.19
CA LEU A 188 -11.08 1.43 8.79
C LEU A 188 -10.33 2.61 8.18
N ARG A 189 -9.22 2.99 8.81
CA ARG A 189 -8.31 4.00 8.29
C ARG A 189 -7.27 3.35 7.38
N PHE A 190 -7.10 3.90 6.18
CA PHE A 190 -6.12 3.42 5.20
C PHE A 190 -4.77 4.12 5.32
N LEU A 191 -4.75 5.37 5.78
CA LEU A 191 -3.54 6.16 5.94
C LEU A 191 -3.17 6.28 7.41
N GLU A 192 -1.94 5.94 7.77
CA GLU A 192 -1.42 6.12 9.13
C GLU A 192 -0.29 7.15 9.15
N ASP A 193 -0.39 8.06 10.11
CA ASP A 193 0.68 9.03 10.37
C ASP A 193 1.60 8.48 11.44
N ILE A 194 2.83 8.18 11.02
CA ILE A 194 3.90 7.64 11.85
C ILE A 194 5.03 8.66 12.03
N GLY A 195 4.78 9.94 11.70
CA GLY A 195 5.73 11.04 11.86
C GLY A 195 6.89 11.06 10.87
N THR A 196 6.77 10.37 9.73
CA THR A 196 7.81 10.32 8.70
C THR A 196 7.66 11.36 7.60
N PHE A 197 6.50 12.01 7.48
CA PHE A 197 6.30 13.08 6.51
C PHE A 197 6.90 14.39 7.02
N LEU A 198 7.76 15.01 6.21
CA LEU A 198 8.41 16.27 6.57
C LEU A 198 7.52 17.47 6.23
N THR A 199 7.34 18.40 7.18
CA THR A 199 6.59 19.65 6.99
C THR A 199 7.42 20.86 7.44
N GLY A 200 7.72 21.79 6.51
CA GLY A 200 8.51 23.01 6.75
C GLY A 200 9.63 23.35 5.72
N GLY A 201 9.28 23.93 4.56
CA GLY A 201 10.19 24.75 3.73
C GLY A 201 11.26 24.00 2.93
N ALA A 202 12.37 24.67 2.57
CA ALA A 202 13.38 24.15 1.62
C ALA A 202 14.15 22.89 2.09
N SER A 203 14.01 22.50 3.37
CA SER A 203 14.48 21.23 3.94
C SER A 203 13.59 20.04 3.54
N ASP A 204 12.36 20.32 3.07
CA ASP A 204 11.36 19.35 2.59
C ASP A 204 11.48 19.10 1.10
N ALA A 205 12.65 19.30 0.48
CA ALA A 205 12.77 19.16 -0.97
C ALA A 205 12.29 17.78 -1.48
N ILE A 206 12.32 16.76 -0.61
CA ILE A 206 11.79 15.42 -0.88
C ILE A 206 10.26 15.33 -0.78
N GLU A 207 9.58 16.24 -0.09
CA GLU A 207 8.10 16.31 -0.01
C GLU A 207 7.51 17.36 -0.96
N ILE A 208 8.18 17.57 -2.10
CA ILE A 208 7.70 18.39 -3.19
C ILE A 208 7.36 17.50 -4.39
N ARG A 209 6.22 17.76 -5.02
CA ARG A 209 5.80 17.04 -6.22
C ARG A 209 6.70 17.39 -7.39
N GLY A 210 7.29 16.37 -7.99
CA GLY A 210 8.11 16.49 -9.21
C GLY A 210 7.39 16.09 -10.50
N ALA A 211 6.11 15.73 -10.45
CA ALA A 211 5.34 15.28 -11.62
C ALA A 211 3.86 15.73 -11.58
N GLY A 212 3.19 15.69 -12.74
CA GLY A 212 1.77 15.99 -12.89
C GLY A 212 1.42 17.48 -12.87
N GLY A 213 0.13 17.81 -12.77
CA GLY A 213 -0.36 19.20 -12.80
C GLY A 213 -0.05 20.03 -11.55
N ALA A 214 0.55 19.41 -10.52
CA ALA A 214 0.85 20.03 -9.24
C ALA A 214 2.37 20.10 -8.95
N ILE A 215 3.21 20.11 -10.00
CA ILE A 215 4.67 20.26 -9.85
C ILE A 215 4.99 21.48 -8.99
N GLY A 216 5.94 21.31 -8.05
CA GLY A 216 6.38 22.37 -7.13
C GLY A 216 5.46 22.60 -5.93
N GLN A 217 4.30 21.94 -5.86
CA GLN A 217 3.43 21.94 -4.69
C GLN A 217 3.85 20.86 -3.69
N GLN A 218 3.36 20.97 -2.45
CA GLN A 218 3.59 19.97 -1.41
C GLN A 218 3.07 18.59 -1.83
N ALA A 219 3.86 17.56 -1.57
CA ALA A 219 3.51 16.16 -1.73
C ALA A 219 2.35 15.76 -0.80
N LEU A 220 1.73 14.63 -1.10
CA LEU A 220 0.76 14.00 -0.21
C LEU A 220 1.50 13.26 0.90
N GLY A 221 0.96 13.24 2.11
CA GLY A 221 1.57 12.56 3.25
C GLY A 221 1.26 13.19 4.60
N THR A 222 0.74 14.42 4.62
CA THR A 222 0.21 15.06 5.85
C THR A 222 -0.91 14.26 6.52
N LEU A 223 -1.64 13.44 5.76
CA LEU A 223 -2.68 12.54 6.29
C LEU A 223 -2.13 11.18 6.73
N GLY A 224 -0.84 10.94 6.55
CA GLY A 224 -0.18 9.65 6.69
C GLY A 224 -0.03 8.88 5.38
N PHE A 225 0.41 7.64 5.52
CA PHE A 225 0.67 6.71 4.42
C PHE A 225 -0.03 5.37 4.61
N ASN A 226 -0.36 4.73 3.49
CA ASN A 226 -0.82 3.35 3.45
C ASN A 226 0.20 2.43 4.11
N VAL A 227 -0.29 1.55 4.98
CA VAL A 227 0.55 0.68 5.79
C VAL A 227 1.26 -0.36 4.90
N PRO A 228 2.60 -0.35 4.79
CA PRO A 228 3.31 -1.36 4.01
C PRO A 228 3.31 -2.71 4.73
N SER A 229 3.51 -3.79 3.97
CA SER A 229 3.72 -5.11 4.54
C SER A 229 5.05 -5.20 5.29
N VAL A 230 5.08 -5.92 6.41
CA VAL A 230 6.32 -6.33 7.09
C VAL A 230 6.71 -7.79 6.80
N LEU A 231 6.08 -8.43 5.82
CA LEU A 231 6.50 -9.76 5.37
C LEU A 231 7.90 -9.67 4.75
N SER A 232 8.83 -10.51 5.23
CA SER A 232 10.23 -10.50 4.80
C SER A 232 10.94 -9.14 4.98
N VAL A 233 10.47 -8.28 5.90
CA VAL A 233 10.87 -6.85 5.98
C VAL A 233 12.39 -6.65 6.05
N ASN A 234 13.13 -7.58 6.64
CA ASN A 234 14.59 -7.52 6.74
C ASN A 234 15.33 -7.40 5.39
N PHE A 235 14.68 -7.72 4.28
CA PHE A 235 15.29 -7.72 2.94
C PHE A 235 14.77 -6.60 2.02
N HIS A 236 14.00 -5.66 2.57
CA HIS A 236 13.30 -4.63 1.79
C HIS A 236 13.86 -3.21 2.00
N ALA A 237 15.07 -3.09 2.55
CA ALA A 237 15.77 -1.80 2.61
C ALA A 237 15.96 -1.19 1.20
N PRO A 238 15.90 0.14 1.05
CA PRO A 238 15.61 1.12 2.10
C PRO A 238 14.13 1.18 2.48
N TYR A 239 13.83 1.69 3.67
CA TYR A 239 12.52 1.78 4.30
C TYR A 239 11.92 3.18 4.23
N PHE A 240 10.64 3.29 4.63
CA PHE A 240 9.79 4.48 4.53
C PHE A 240 9.43 4.87 3.09
N HIS A 241 8.46 5.78 2.98
CA HIS A 241 7.91 6.22 1.71
C HIS A 241 8.95 7.00 0.89
N ASP A 242 9.97 7.57 1.51
CA ASP A 242 11.02 8.34 0.83
C ASP A 242 12.33 7.55 0.67
N GLY A 243 12.47 6.43 1.39
CA GLY A 243 13.71 5.65 1.43
C GLY A 243 14.73 6.14 2.46
N ALA A 244 14.33 6.96 3.44
CA ALA A 244 15.24 7.62 4.38
C ALA A 244 15.98 6.68 5.34
N ALA A 245 15.44 5.49 5.63
CA ALA A 245 16.08 4.51 6.52
C ALA A 245 16.70 3.36 5.73
N GLN A 246 17.96 3.01 5.99
CA GLN A 246 18.66 1.86 5.41
C GLN A 246 18.56 0.61 6.29
N THR A 247 18.25 0.77 7.58
CA THR A 247 18.21 -0.31 8.57
C THR A 247 16.90 -0.31 9.37
N LEU A 248 16.53 -1.46 9.94
CA LEU A 248 15.39 -1.55 10.84
C LEU A 248 15.62 -0.77 12.14
N GLU A 249 16.87 -0.62 12.58
CA GLU A 249 17.23 0.22 13.71
C GLU A 249 16.92 1.71 13.47
N GLU A 250 17.20 2.21 12.26
CA GLU A 250 16.79 3.56 11.86
C GLU A 250 15.26 3.68 11.78
N VAL A 251 14.58 2.64 11.29
CA VAL A 251 13.11 2.59 11.37
C VAL A 251 12.64 2.70 12.81
N PHE A 252 13.29 2.01 13.76
CA PHE A 252 12.89 2.04 15.16
C PHE A 252 13.05 3.42 15.80
N ALA A 253 14.09 4.16 15.38
CA ALA A 253 14.38 5.49 15.87
C ALA A 253 13.39 6.54 15.34
N THR A 254 12.79 6.33 14.16
CA THR A 254 11.93 7.32 13.49
C THR A 254 10.44 6.99 13.55
N HIS A 255 10.06 5.72 13.41
CA HIS A 255 8.66 5.32 13.32
C HIS A 255 7.94 5.58 14.65
N GLN A 256 6.98 6.51 14.63
CA GLN A 256 6.20 6.84 15.81
C GLN A 256 5.11 5.81 16.06
N LEU A 257 4.74 5.64 17.33
CA LEU A 257 3.65 4.77 17.74
C LEU A 257 2.38 5.58 18.01
N PRO A 258 1.18 4.97 17.87
CA PRO A 258 -0.04 5.55 18.38
C PRO A 258 0.10 5.92 19.86
N GLY A 259 -0.24 7.16 20.23
CA GLY A 259 -0.09 7.67 21.60
C GLY A 259 1.28 8.28 21.93
N GLY A 260 2.22 8.28 20.97
CA GLY A 260 3.49 8.99 21.05
C GLY A 260 4.71 8.11 21.35
N GLY A 261 5.90 8.69 21.19
CA GLY A 261 7.17 7.97 21.25
C GLY A 261 7.46 7.17 19.98
N THR A 262 8.61 6.50 19.94
CA THR A 262 9.07 5.71 18.80
C THR A 262 9.19 4.24 19.18
N ILE A 263 9.25 3.34 18.19
CA ILE A 263 9.42 1.89 18.42
C ILE A 263 10.66 1.61 19.29
N GLN A 264 11.74 2.39 19.13
CA GLN A 264 12.96 2.26 19.93
C GLN A 264 12.71 2.39 21.45
N GLY A 265 11.69 3.15 21.85
CA GLY A 265 11.32 3.36 23.24
C GLY A 265 10.53 2.21 23.87
N LEU A 266 10.09 1.21 23.10
CA LEU A 266 9.31 0.09 23.62
C LEU A 266 10.12 -0.80 24.55
N ALA A 267 9.50 -1.20 25.67
CA ALA A 267 9.99 -2.31 26.46
C ALA A 267 10.04 -3.58 25.58
N GLY A 268 11.24 -4.14 25.38
CA GLY A 268 11.45 -5.31 24.52
C GLY A 268 11.74 -4.98 23.04
N ALA A 269 12.05 -3.73 22.70
CA ALA A 269 12.42 -3.34 21.33
C ALA A 269 13.53 -4.23 20.70
N SER A 270 14.52 -4.65 21.48
CA SER A 270 15.56 -5.59 20.98
C SER A 270 15.00 -6.93 20.53
N ASN A 271 14.04 -7.49 21.28
CA ASN A 271 13.37 -8.73 20.91
C ASN A 271 12.43 -8.52 19.72
N LEU A 272 11.72 -7.38 19.67
CA LEU A 272 10.90 -7.00 18.52
C LEU A 272 11.73 -6.93 17.23
N LEU A 273 12.94 -6.36 17.29
CA LEU A 273 13.85 -6.33 16.16
C LEU A 273 14.23 -7.73 15.69
N VAL A 274 14.55 -8.65 16.63
CA VAL A 274 14.81 -10.06 16.29
C VAL A 274 13.59 -10.71 15.63
N PHE A 275 12.39 -10.44 16.16
CA PHE A 275 11.15 -10.95 15.59
C PHE A 275 10.92 -10.44 14.17
N LEU A 276 10.97 -9.12 13.93
CA LEU A 276 10.79 -8.53 12.59
C LEU A 276 11.79 -9.09 11.57
N ARG A 277 13.04 -9.34 12.01
CA ARG A 277 14.07 -9.97 11.16
C ARG A 277 13.75 -11.40 10.75
N SER A 278 12.90 -12.07 11.52
CA SER A 278 12.52 -13.48 11.33
C SER A 278 11.18 -13.69 10.61
N ILE A 279 10.43 -12.62 10.31
CA ILE A 279 9.12 -12.72 9.64
C ILE A 279 9.29 -13.22 8.21
N ASP A 280 8.67 -14.36 7.90
CA ASP A 280 8.46 -14.85 6.54
C ASP A 280 7.12 -15.58 6.38
N GLY A 281 6.91 -16.22 5.22
CA GLY A 281 5.66 -16.92 4.89
C GLY A 281 5.34 -18.13 5.79
N ARG A 282 6.23 -18.53 6.71
CA ARG A 282 6.03 -19.61 7.69
C ARG A 282 5.68 -19.08 9.08
N THR A 283 5.87 -17.78 9.32
CA THR A 283 5.56 -17.15 10.61
C THR A 283 4.04 -17.10 10.81
N ALA A 284 3.58 -17.47 12.01
CA ALA A 284 2.17 -17.36 12.35
C ALA A 284 1.70 -15.90 12.26
N ILE A 285 0.52 -15.70 11.67
CA ILE A 285 -0.07 -14.36 11.50
C ILE A 285 -0.82 -13.93 12.76
N PHE A 286 -0.99 -12.62 12.91
CA PHE A 286 -1.78 -11.99 13.96
C PHE A 286 -2.95 -11.25 13.35
N GLU A 287 -4.04 -11.06 14.09
CA GLU A 287 -5.17 -10.27 13.62
C GLU A 287 -4.79 -8.79 13.43
N SER A 288 -5.26 -8.18 12.34
CA SER A 288 -5.12 -6.75 12.06
C SER A 288 -6.47 -6.03 12.10
N ASP A 289 -6.45 -4.70 12.13
CA ASP A 289 -7.68 -3.89 12.02
C ASP A 289 -8.43 -4.19 10.71
N GLY A 290 -7.70 -4.55 9.65
CA GLY A 290 -8.30 -4.93 8.36
C GLY A 290 -9.03 -6.27 8.42
N ASP A 291 -8.59 -7.20 9.27
CA ASP A 291 -9.28 -8.47 9.50
C ASP A 291 -10.52 -8.25 10.38
N ILE A 292 -10.39 -7.46 11.46
CA ILE A 292 -11.51 -7.08 12.34
C ILE A 292 -12.61 -6.37 11.54
N PHE A 293 -12.22 -5.50 10.60
CA PHE A 293 -13.16 -4.79 9.74
C PHE A 293 -13.97 -5.74 8.84
N LYS A 294 -13.37 -6.84 8.36
CA LYS A 294 -14.06 -7.83 7.49
C LYS A 294 -14.95 -8.79 8.24
N ASP A 295 -14.58 -9.12 9.48
CA ASP A 295 -15.30 -10.10 10.28
C ASP A 295 -15.87 -9.44 11.55
N PRO A 296 -17.00 -8.73 11.44
CA PRO A 296 -17.63 -8.10 12.60
C PRO A 296 -18.20 -9.14 13.59
N THR A 297 -18.15 -10.45 13.31
CA THR A 297 -18.64 -11.47 14.25
C THR A 297 -17.77 -11.61 15.50
N VAL A 298 -16.56 -11.04 15.50
CA VAL A 298 -15.70 -10.86 16.69
C VAL A 298 -16.21 -9.71 17.59
N ASN A 299 -17.13 -8.87 17.10
CA ASN A 299 -17.69 -7.70 17.80
C ASN A 299 -19.22 -7.78 18.05
N LEU A 300 -19.82 -8.98 18.00
CA LEU A 300 -21.17 -9.15 18.53
C LEU A 300 -21.09 -9.47 20.04
N PRO A 301 -21.79 -8.71 20.91
CA PRO A 301 -21.73 -8.87 22.36
C PRO A 301 -22.22 -10.23 22.87
#